data_AF-A0A952FNQ1-F1
#
_entry.id   AF-A0A952FNQ1-F1
#
_cell.length_a   1.000
_cell.length_b   1.000
_cell.length_c   1.000
_cell.angle_alpha   90.00
_cell.angle_beta   90.00
_cell.angle_gamma   90.00
#
_symmetry.space_group_name_H-M   'P 1'
#
loop_
_entity.id
_entity.type
_entity.pdbx_description
1 polymer ?
#
loop_
_entity_poly.entity_id
_entity_poly.type
_entity_poly.pdbx_seq_one_letter_code
_entity_poly.pdbx_strand_id
1 'polypeptide(L)'
;MSKVPPVWDVDFTKMLGEFKVPGVDLDAVLQAQRKNIEALTAANRTAIEGAQAFGRRQSEILRQNLAELQSQFSSAVSAGAPEEKLAKQTELAKSAFEKAIADMKELAELLAKSNTEAAEIVSKRVSASFDELKGVLKAPTKR
;
A
#
# COMPACT_ATOMS: atom_id res chain seq x y z
N MET A 1 -22.10 18.90 39.23
CA MET A 1 -21.00 18.63 38.27
C MET A 1 -21.10 17.17 37.86
N SER A 2 -21.67 16.88 36.69
CA SER A 2 -21.84 15.52 36.16
C SER A 2 -20.51 15.02 35.59
N LYS A 3 -20.01 13.91 36.14
CA LYS A 3 -18.83 13.22 35.62
C LYS A 3 -19.23 12.51 34.33
N VAL A 4 -18.73 12.98 33.20
CA VAL A 4 -18.82 12.26 31.92
C VAL A 4 -17.96 10.99 32.06
N PRO A 5 -18.52 9.78 31.85
CA PRO A 5 -17.76 8.54 31.99
C PRO A 5 -16.65 8.45 30.92
N PRO A 6 -15.52 7.79 31.24
CA PRO A 6 -14.42 7.61 30.30
C PRO A 6 -14.86 6.76 29.09
N VAL A 7 -14.36 7.12 27.89
CA VAL A 7 -14.74 6.53 26.59
C VAL A 7 -14.57 5.00 26.49
N TRP A 8 -13.80 4.39 27.38
CA TRP A 8 -13.56 2.94 27.45
C TRP A 8 -14.64 2.16 28.21
N ASP A 9 -15.50 2.87 28.95
CA ASP A 9 -16.57 2.31 29.79
C ASP A 9 -17.94 2.38 29.08
N VAL A 10 -17.95 2.79 27.80
CA VAL A 10 -19.13 2.79 26.95
C VAL A 10 -19.35 1.37 26.44
N ASP A 11 -20.25 0.64 27.10
CA ASP A 11 -20.72 -0.67 26.64
C ASP A 11 -21.64 -0.49 25.42
N PHE A 12 -21.02 -0.41 24.24
CA PHE A 12 -21.70 -0.26 22.95
C PHE A 12 -22.76 -1.35 22.73
N THR A 13 -22.59 -2.54 23.31
CA THR A 13 -23.53 -3.65 23.21
C THR A 13 -24.81 -3.36 24.00
N LYS A 14 -24.70 -2.79 25.20
CA LYS A 14 -25.87 -2.31 25.98
C LYS A 14 -26.56 -1.12 25.34
N MET A 15 -25.80 -0.14 24.84
CA MET A 15 -26.41 1.01 24.14
C MET A 15 -27.18 0.58 22.89
N LEU A 16 -26.65 -0.36 22.09
CA LEU A 16 -27.33 -0.89 20.90
C LEU A 16 -28.50 -1.82 21.25
N GLY A 17 -28.40 -2.57 22.36
CA GLY A 17 -29.48 -3.43 22.86
C GLY A 17 -30.69 -2.63 23.37
N GLU A 18 -30.47 -1.46 23.96
CA GLU A 18 -31.52 -0.54 24.41
C GLU A 18 -32.06 0.35 23.28
N PHE A 19 -31.24 0.70 22.27
CA PHE A 19 -31.64 1.38 21.04
C PHE A 19 -32.07 0.38 19.94
N LYS A 20 -33.15 -0.39 20.16
CA LYS A 20 -33.88 -0.98 19.03
C LYS A 20 -34.51 0.16 18.23
N VAL A 21 -33.75 0.76 17.31
CA VAL A 21 -34.23 1.80 16.40
C VAL A 21 -35.19 1.13 15.40
N PRO A 22 -36.50 1.40 15.48
CA PRO A 22 -37.45 0.78 14.57
C PRO A 22 -37.09 1.15 13.12
N GLY A 23 -37.00 0.15 12.24
CA GLY A 23 -36.65 0.35 10.82
C GLY A 23 -35.16 0.24 10.48
N VAL A 24 -34.27 -0.02 11.46
CA VAL A 24 -32.83 -0.23 11.23
C VAL A 24 -32.44 -1.69 11.45
N ASP A 25 -31.67 -2.27 10.53
CA ASP A 25 -31.13 -3.62 10.67
C ASP A 25 -29.74 -3.60 11.36
N LEU A 26 -29.72 -3.92 12.66
CA LEU A 26 -28.49 -3.89 13.47
C LEU A 26 -27.46 -4.93 13.03
N ASP A 27 -27.89 -6.10 12.54
CA ASP A 27 -26.98 -7.12 12.04
C ASP A 27 -26.29 -6.64 10.76
N ALA A 28 -27.04 -5.98 9.86
CA ALA A 28 -26.46 -5.36 8.67
C ALA A 28 -25.44 -4.25 9.02
N VAL A 29 -25.70 -3.46 10.07
CA VAL A 29 -24.76 -2.44 10.56
C VAL A 29 -23.48 -3.07 11.12
N LEU A 30 -23.59 -4.11 11.94
CA LEU A 30 -22.42 -4.82 12.48
C LEU A 30 -21.58 -5.47 11.38
N GLN A 31 -22.23 -6.07 10.38
CA GLN A 31 -21.55 -6.61 9.19
C GLN A 31 -20.85 -5.51 8.38
N ALA A 32 -21.48 -4.36 8.19
CA ALA A 32 -20.87 -3.21 7.51
C ALA A 32 -19.63 -2.69 8.25
N GLN A 33 -19.66 -2.65 9.58
CA GLN A 33 -18.51 -2.27 10.41
C GLN A 33 -17.38 -3.29 10.33
N ARG A 34 -17.70 -4.59 10.36
CA ARG A 34 -16.71 -5.65 10.16
C ARG A 34 -15.99 -5.51 8.81
N LYS A 35 -16.75 -5.30 7.73
CA LYS A 35 -16.22 -5.06 6.38
C LYS A 35 -15.36 -3.80 6.29
N ASN A 36 -15.69 -2.74 7.04
CA ASN A 36 -14.85 -1.53 7.13
C ASN A 36 -13.48 -1.86 7.72
N ILE A 37 -13.44 -2.60 8.83
CA ILE A 37 -12.20 -3.00 9.50
C ILE A 37 -11.36 -3.86 8.57
N GLU A 38 -11.97 -4.86 7.92
CA GLU A 38 -11.29 -5.75 6.97
C GLU A 38 -10.67 -4.96 5.80
N ALA A 39 -11.40 -3.99 5.23
CA ALA A 39 -10.90 -3.14 4.16
C ALA A 39 -9.73 -2.24 4.60
N LEU A 40 -9.80 -1.65 5.80
CA LEU A 40 -8.71 -0.85 6.34
C LEU A 40 -7.48 -1.70 6.64
N THR A 41 -7.66 -2.90 7.19
CA THR A 41 -6.57 -3.86 7.39
C THR A 41 -5.93 -4.27 6.07
N ALA A 42 -6.74 -4.54 5.04
CA ALA A 42 -6.23 -4.87 3.71
C ALA A 42 -5.44 -3.71 3.08
N ALA A 43 -5.96 -2.48 3.13
CA ALA A 43 -5.26 -1.30 2.62
C ALA A 43 -3.93 -1.04 3.35
N ASN A 44 -3.91 -1.16 4.68
CA ASN A 44 -2.69 -1.06 5.48
C ASN A 44 -1.68 -2.17 5.13
N ARG A 45 -2.16 -3.40 4.91
CA ARG A 45 -1.30 -4.51 4.50
C ARG A 45 -0.67 -4.24 3.13
N THR A 46 -1.45 -3.77 2.15
CA THR A 46 -0.93 -3.38 0.83
C THR A 46 0.14 -2.30 0.94
N ALA A 47 -0.08 -1.27 1.78
CA ALA A 47 0.92 -0.22 2.01
C ALA A 47 2.22 -0.77 2.63
N ILE A 48 2.13 -1.68 3.60
CA ILE A 48 3.30 -2.33 4.21
C ILE A 48 4.04 -3.22 3.20
N GLU A 49 3.30 -3.99 2.40
CA GLU A 49 3.88 -4.83 1.34
C GLU A 49 4.59 -3.98 0.28
N GLY A 50 4.04 -2.82 -0.09
CA GLY A 50 4.69 -1.84 -0.96
C GLY A 50 5.98 -1.28 -0.37
N ALA A 51 5.98 -0.88 0.92
CA ALA A 51 7.18 -0.41 1.60
C ALA A 51 8.28 -1.51 1.68
N GLN A 52 7.87 -2.76 1.94
CA GLN A 52 8.80 -3.89 1.92
C GLN A 52 9.35 -4.17 0.51
N ALA A 53 8.51 -4.09 -0.52
CA ALA A 53 8.93 -4.28 -1.91
C ALA A 53 9.96 -3.22 -2.32
N PHE A 54 9.71 -1.95 -1.97
CA PHE A 54 10.66 -0.86 -2.15
C PHE A 54 12.00 -1.14 -1.44
N GLY A 55 11.97 -1.50 -0.15
CA GLY A 55 13.17 -1.80 0.62
C GLY A 55 13.97 -2.99 0.07
N ARG A 56 13.29 -4.06 -0.36
CA ARG A 56 13.91 -5.20 -1.04
C ARG A 56 14.60 -4.78 -2.32
N ARG A 57 13.94 -3.97 -3.15
CA ARG A 57 14.51 -3.50 -4.42
C ARG A 57 15.72 -2.59 -4.21
N GLN A 58 15.67 -1.71 -3.21
CA GLN A 58 16.84 -0.88 -2.86
C GLN A 58 18.05 -1.73 -2.45
N SER A 59 17.85 -2.82 -1.71
CA SER A 59 18.92 -3.77 -1.35
C SER A 59 19.47 -4.51 -2.57
N GLU A 60 18.61 -4.89 -3.51
CA GLU A 60 19.01 -5.56 -4.74
C GLU A 60 19.84 -4.64 -5.63
N ILE A 61 19.43 -3.38 -5.81
CA ILE A 61 20.19 -2.37 -6.56
C ILE A 61 21.60 -2.23 -5.96
N LEU A 62 21.73 -2.19 -4.63
CA LEU A 62 23.03 -2.12 -3.95
C LEU A 62 23.90 -3.36 -4.24
N ARG A 63 23.33 -4.57 -4.18
CA ARG A 63 24.05 -5.81 -4.49
C ARG A 63 24.51 -5.85 -5.96
N GLN A 64 23.64 -5.42 -6.87
CA GLN A 64 23.95 -5.33 -8.29
C GLN A 64 25.11 -4.35 -8.53
N ASN A 65 25.05 -3.16 -7.93
CA ASN A 65 26.12 -2.16 -8.06
C ASN A 65 27.46 -2.66 -7.50
N LEU A 66 27.46 -3.38 -6.36
CA LEU A 66 28.69 -3.97 -5.80
C LEU A 66 29.28 -5.05 -6.71
N ALA A 67 28.43 -5.92 -7.28
CA ALA A 67 28.88 -6.94 -8.23
C ALA A 67 29.44 -6.32 -9.51
N GLU A 68 28.80 -5.25 -10.00
CA GLU A 68 29.23 -4.51 -11.18
C GLU A 68 30.57 -3.82 -10.96
N LEU A 69 30.78 -3.18 -9.80
CA LEU A 69 32.07 -2.61 -9.39
C LEU A 69 33.18 -3.67 -9.34
N GLN A 70 32.90 -4.85 -8.79
CA GLN A 70 33.87 -5.95 -8.72
C GLN A 70 34.24 -6.49 -10.12
N SER A 71 33.27 -6.58 -11.01
CA SER A 71 33.47 -6.96 -12.42
C SER A 71 34.28 -5.91 -13.20
N GLN A 72 33.95 -4.63 -13.03
CA GLN A 72 34.67 -3.53 -13.67
C GLN A 72 36.12 -3.43 -13.18
N PHE A 73 36.36 -3.62 -11.88
CA PHE A 73 37.71 -3.67 -11.31
C PHE A 73 38.54 -4.82 -11.90
N SER A 74 37.94 -6.01 -12.01
CA SER A 74 38.58 -7.17 -12.64
C SER A 74 38.92 -6.92 -14.12
N SER A 75 38.02 -6.22 -14.83
CA SER A 75 38.17 -5.89 -16.26
C SER A 75 39.21 -4.78 -16.51
N ALA A 76 39.39 -3.85 -15.57
CA ALA A 76 40.36 -2.76 -15.67
C ALA A 76 41.81 -3.24 -15.55
N VAL A 77 42.06 -4.33 -14.82
CA VAL A 77 43.38 -4.99 -14.73
C VAL A 77 43.78 -5.65 -16.06
N SER A 78 42.82 -5.91 -16.95
CA SER A 78 43.02 -6.62 -18.22
C SER A 78 43.11 -5.73 -19.48
N ALA A 79 42.88 -4.41 -19.37
CA ALA A 79 42.72 -3.53 -20.55
C ALA A 79 44.01 -2.79 -20.96
N GLY A 80 44.59 -3.19 -22.09
CA GLY A 80 45.65 -2.48 -22.83
C GLY A 80 45.11 -1.39 -23.78
N ALA A 81 46.03 -0.59 -24.35
CA ALA A 81 45.85 0.54 -25.29
C ALA A 81 44.93 1.72 -24.86
N PRO A 82 45.32 3.01 -25.07
CA PRO A 82 44.55 4.18 -24.63
C PRO A 82 43.19 4.39 -25.32
N GLU A 83 43.06 3.99 -26.58
CA GLU A 83 41.85 4.19 -27.40
C GLU A 83 40.72 3.23 -27.00
N GLU A 84 41.06 1.96 -26.69
CA GLU A 84 40.10 0.98 -26.12
C GLU A 84 39.58 1.41 -24.75
N LYS A 85 40.39 2.15 -23.97
CA LYS A 85 39.98 2.67 -22.66
C LYS A 85 38.90 3.76 -22.79
N LEU A 86 39.02 4.66 -23.76
CA LEU A 86 38.05 5.75 -23.98
C LEU A 86 36.69 5.22 -24.48
N ALA A 87 36.71 4.27 -25.41
CA ALA A 87 35.49 3.62 -25.90
C ALA A 87 34.78 2.85 -24.76
N LYS A 88 35.51 2.03 -23.99
CA LYS A 88 34.98 1.33 -22.82
C LYS A 88 34.40 2.29 -21.77
N GLN A 89 35.08 3.40 -21.48
CA GLN A 89 34.59 4.37 -20.49
C GLN A 89 33.26 5.00 -20.92
N THR A 90 33.11 5.29 -22.22
CA THR A 90 31.88 5.87 -22.78
C THR A 90 30.72 4.87 -22.72
N GLU A 91 31.00 3.61 -23.05
CA GLU A 91 30.01 2.52 -22.99
C GLU A 91 29.58 2.19 -21.55
N LEU A 92 30.53 2.16 -20.61
CA LEU A 92 30.25 2.01 -19.18
C LEU A 92 29.41 3.16 -18.63
N ALA A 93 29.72 4.41 -19.00
CA ALA A 93 28.95 5.57 -18.59
C ALA A 93 27.51 5.53 -19.13
N LYS A 94 27.34 5.12 -20.39
CA LYS A 94 26.02 4.95 -21.00
C LYS A 94 25.20 3.85 -20.31
N SER A 95 25.81 2.68 -20.09
CA SER A 95 25.18 1.55 -19.41
C SER A 95 24.74 1.90 -17.98
N ALA A 96 25.61 2.59 -17.23
CA ALA A 96 25.29 3.04 -15.87
C ALA A 96 24.10 4.04 -15.84
N PHE A 97 24.03 4.93 -16.84
CA PHE A 97 22.93 5.90 -16.97
C PHE A 97 21.60 5.22 -17.33
N GLU A 98 21.60 4.30 -18.29
CA GLU A 98 20.42 3.51 -18.66
C GLU A 98 19.91 2.68 -17.49
N LYS A 99 20.83 2.04 -16.74
CA LYS A 99 20.51 1.29 -15.51
C LYS A 99 19.88 2.19 -14.44
N ALA A 100 20.45 3.37 -14.19
CA ALA A 100 19.90 4.30 -13.20
C ALA A 100 18.47 4.75 -13.56
N ILE A 101 18.19 5.03 -14.84
CA ILE A 101 16.83 5.37 -15.28
C ILE A 101 15.86 4.20 -15.11
N ALA A 102 16.29 2.98 -15.43
CA ALA A 102 15.47 1.79 -15.24
C ALA A 102 15.14 1.55 -13.76
N ASP A 103 16.16 1.61 -12.89
CA ASP A 103 16.00 1.48 -11.43
C ASP A 103 15.04 2.57 -10.87
N MET A 104 15.16 3.83 -11.33
CA MET A 104 14.25 4.91 -10.92
C MET A 104 12.80 4.69 -11.37
N LYS A 105 12.59 4.22 -12.61
CA LYS A 105 11.25 3.92 -13.12
C LYS A 105 10.57 2.82 -12.32
N GLU A 106 11.30 1.74 -12.03
CA GLU A 106 10.78 0.62 -11.27
C GLU A 106 10.42 1.01 -9.83
N LEU A 107 11.26 1.83 -9.18
CA LEU A 107 10.94 2.37 -7.85
C LEU A 107 9.71 3.28 -7.87
N ALA A 108 9.55 4.11 -8.91
CA ALA A 108 8.37 4.95 -9.09
C ALA A 108 7.10 4.12 -9.32
N GLU A 109 7.19 3.05 -10.11
CA GLU A 109 6.10 2.11 -10.36
C GLU A 109 5.68 1.37 -9.09
N LEU A 110 6.63 0.90 -8.28
CA LEU A 110 6.35 0.25 -6.99
C LEU A 110 5.60 1.18 -6.02
N LEU A 111 6.03 2.44 -5.93
CA LEU A 111 5.36 3.45 -5.09
C LEU A 111 3.96 3.79 -5.63
N ALA A 112 3.84 4.02 -6.94
CA ALA A 112 2.56 4.34 -7.56
C ALA A 112 1.56 3.19 -7.39
N LYS A 113 1.99 1.96 -7.66
CA LYS A 113 1.15 0.76 -7.53
C LYS A 113 0.63 0.58 -6.11
N SER A 114 1.50 0.65 -5.10
CA SER A 114 1.09 0.49 -3.70
C SER A 114 0.06 1.53 -3.27
N ASN A 115 0.21 2.78 -3.72
CA ASN A 115 -0.73 3.85 -3.39
C ASN A 115 -2.06 3.69 -4.13
N THR A 116 -2.03 3.34 -5.41
CA THR A 116 -3.23 3.11 -6.22
C THR A 116 -4.04 1.93 -5.69
N GLU A 117 -3.39 0.80 -5.39
CA GLU A 117 -4.07 -0.40 -4.87
C GLU A 117 -4.73 -0.13 -3.50
N ALA A 118 -4.04 0.57 -2.59
CA ALA A 118 -4.61 0.96 -1.30
C ALA A 118 -5.81 1.93 -1.47
N ALA A 119 -5.70 2.91 -2.37
CA ALA A 119 -6.78 3.85 -2.66
C ALA A 119 -8.00 3.17 -3.30
N GLU A 120 -7.79 2.18 -4.18
CA GLU A 120 -8.86 1.39 -4.76
C GLU A 120 -9.61 0.56 -3.72
N ILE A 121 -8.90 -0.05 -2.75
CA ILE A 121 -9.54 -0.80 -1.66
C ILE A 121 -10.46 0.12 -0.85
N VAL A 122 -9.98 1.30 -0.48
CA VAL A 122 -10.76 2.29 0.26
C VAL A 122 -11.95 2.79 -0.57
N SER A 123 -11.72 3.13 -1.85
CA SER A 123 -12.77 3.62 -2.77
C SER A 123 -13.89 2.59 -2.95
N LYS A 124 -13.53 1.33 -3.24
CA LYS A 124 -14.49 0.22 -3.34
C LYS A 124 -15.29 0.05 -2.06
N ARG A 125 -14.63 0.16 -0.89
CA ARG A 125 -15.32 0.05 0.39
C ARG A 125 -16.32 1.17 0.61
N VAL A 126 -15.93 2.42 0.33
CA VAL A 126 -16.80 3.60 0.41
C VAL A 126 -18.03 3.44 -0.49
N SER A 127 -17.85 3.01 -1.75
CA SER A 127 -18.97 2.72 -2.65
C SER A 127 -19.89 1.65 -2.08
N ALA A 128 -19.35 0.53 -1.60
CA ALA A 128 -20.16 -0.53 -0.98
C ALA A 128 -20.89 -0.06 0.29
N SER A 129 -20.33 0.87 1.07
CA SER A 129 -20.99 1.43 2.25
C SER A 129 -22.25 2.22 1.89
N PHE A 130 -22.25 2.92 0.75
CA PHE A 130 -23.44 3.62 0.27
C PHE A 130 -24.57 2.67 -0.13
N ASP A 131 -24.25 1.50 -0.68
CA ASP A 131 -25.26 0.50 -1.03
C ASP A 131 -25.79 -0.23 0.20
N GLU A 132 -24.93 -0.50 1.18
CA GLU A 132 -25.32 -1.09 2.45
C GLU A 132 -26.22 -0.14 3.27
N LEU A 133 -25.97 1.17 3.26
CA LEU A 133 -26.85 2.16 3.89
C LEU A 133 -28.28 2.14 3.32
N LYS A 134 -28.44 1.89 2.02
CA LYS A 134 -29.77 1.70 1.40
C LYS A 134 -30.45 0.41 1.88
N GLY A 135 -29.68 -0.63 2.17
CA GLY A 135 -30.17 -1.91 2.69
C GLY A 135 -30.47 -1.92 4.19
N VAL A 136 -29.80 -1.06 4.97
CA VAL A 136 -29.99 -0.92 6.43
C VAL A 136 -31.34 -0.28 6.78
N LEU A 137 -31.92 0.53 5.88
CA LEU A 137 -33.24 1.11 6.03
C LEU A 137 -34.31 0.11 5.58
N LYS A 138 -34.98 -0.55 6.54
CA LYS A 138 -36.18 -1.36 6.21
C LYS A 138 -37.32 -0.41 5.87
N ALA A 139 -37.85 -0.51 4.65
CA ALA A 139 -39.07 0.19 4.26
C ALA A 139 -40.18 -0.09 5.30
N PRO A 140 -40.96 0.92 5.72
CA PRO A 140 -41.96 0.75 6.77
C PRO A 140 -42.95 -0.33 6.35
N THR A 141 -43.03 -1.41 7.13
CA THR A 141 -44.06 -2.43 6.99
C THR A 141 -45.41 -1.75 7.23
N LYS A 142 -46.15 -1.44 6.16
CA LYS A 142 -47.52 -0.94 6.26
C LYS A 142 -48.34 -2.01 7.01
N ARG A 143 -48.83 -1.64 8.20
CA ARG A 143 -49.94 -2.33 8.86
C ARG A 143 -51.25 -1.88 8.24
#